data_AF-A0A1W6B8W8-F1
#
_entry.id   AF-A0A1W6B8W8-F1
#
_cell.length_a   1.000
_cell.length_b   1.000
_cell.length_c   1.000
_cell.angle_alpha   90.00
_cell.angle_beta   90.00
_cell.angle_gamma   90.00
#
_symmetry.space_group_name_H-M   'P 1'
#
loop_
_entity.id
_entity.type
_entity.pdbx_description
1 polymer ?
#
loop_
_entity_poly.entity_id
_entity_poly.type
_entity_poly.pdbx_seq_one_letter_code
_entity_poly.pdbx_strand_id
1 'polypeptide(L)'
;MDLLTFLRIFHVLFKTLPEEKQNKIVDKIIETFFSVFSRKKNVKETMQEAAEIITPTQWGYTSIAIGNLLPQSFSLNKKQKFTESVIDLVQSEEFLKELDTRTNEIKTDDENLYVEQCSQEMKKLIFEMLKDKK
;
A
#
# COMPACT_ATOMS: atom_id res chain seq x y z
N MET A 1 -7.96 8.04 20.40
CA MET A 1 -8.50 6.98 19.51
C MET A 1 -7.34 6.06 19.25
N ASP A 2 -7.40 4.79 19.65
CA ASP A 2 -6.29 3.86 19.44
C ASP A 2 -6.18 3.42 17.97
N LEU A 3 -4.99 2.96 17.57
CA LEU A 3 -4.66 2.52 16.21
C LEU A 3 -5.60 1.40 15.72
N LEU A 4 -6.01 0.50 16.62
CA LEU A 4 -6.92 -0.61 16.33
C LEU A 4 -8.34 -0.15 15.97
N THR A 5 -8.85 0.86 16.67
CA THR A 5 -10.16 1.46 16.43
C THR A 5 -10.15 2.23 15.11
N PHE A 6 -9.04 2.89 14.80
CA PHE A 6 -8.85 3.61 13.54
C PHE A 6 -8.79 2.65 12.34
N LEU A 7 -7.99 1.59 12.42
CA LEU A 7 -7.88 0.53 11.41
C LEU A 7 -9.23 -0.16 11.16
N ARG A 8 -10.05 -0.40 12.19
CA ARG A 8 -11.38 -1.00 12.04
C ARG A 8 -12.35 -0.11 11.26
N ILE A 9 -12.37 1.20 11.52
CA ILE A 9 -13.26 2.14 10.82
C ILE A 9 -12.86 2.24 9.34
N PHE A 10 -11.55 2.29 9.07
CA PHE A 10 -11.02 2.35 7.73
C PHE A 10 -11.28 1.05 6.94
N HIS A 11 -11.07 -0.11 7.56
CA HIS A 11 -11.37 -1.42 6.96
C HIS A 11 -12.82 -1.52 6.48
N VAL A 12 -13.77 -1.04 7.30
CA VAL A 12 -15.19 -0.96 6.90
C VAL A 12 -15.37 -0.04 5.69
N LEU A 13 -14.75 1.14 5.69
CA LEU A 13 -14.85 2.07 4.56
C LEU A 13 -14.28 1.48 3.27
N PHE A 14 -13.11 0.87 3.32
CA PHE A 14 -12.48 0.24 2.15
C PHE A 14 -13.39 -0.84 1.54
N LYS A 15 -13.97 -1.71 2.39
CA LYS A 15 -14.91 -2.76 1.97
C LYS A 15 -16.19 -2.24 1.34
N THR A 16 -16.65 -1.04 1.71
CA THR A 16 -17.87 -0.45 1.13
C THR A 16 -17.65 0.19 -0.24
N LEU A 17 -16.40 0.38 -0.67
CA LEU A 17 -16.10 0.91 -1.99
C LEU A 17 -16.38 -0.15 -3.07
N PRO A 18 -16.79 0.24 -4.29
CA PRO A 18 -16.83 -0.69 -5.42
C PRO A 18 -15.47 -1.35 -5.64
N GLU A 19 -15.46 -2.62 -6.07
CA GLU A 19 -14.22 -3.38 -6.29
C GLU A 19 -13.26 -2.68 -7.27
N GLU A 20 -13.78 -2.04 -8.30
CA GLU A 20 -13.00 -1.21 -9.23
C GLU A 20 -12.23 -0.09 -8.49
N LYS A 21 -12.88 0.58 -7.53
CA LYS A 21 -12.26 1.63 -6.72
C LYS A 21 -11.25 1.08 -5.74
N GLN A 22 -11.54 -0.06 -5.11
CA GLN A 22 -10.59 -0.75 -4.25
C GLN A 22 -9.30 -1.09 -5.02
N ASN A 23 -9.43 -1.69 -6.21
CA ASN A 23 -8.29 -2.00 -7.07
C ASN A 23 -7.51 -0.74 -7.44
N LYS A 24 -8.17 0.33 -7.90
CA LYS A 24 -7.50 1.59 -8.24
C LYS A 24 -6.74 2.21 -7.07
N ILE A 25 -7.25 2.09 -5.85
CA ILE A 25 -6.55 2.55 -4.64
C ILE A 25 -5.28 1.72 -4.44
N VAL A 26 -5.39 0.40 -4.51
CA VAL A 26 -4.24 -0.51 -4.38
C VAL A 26 -3.20 -0.28 -5.46
N ASP A 27 -3.62 -0.08 -6.70
CA ASP A 27 -2.72 0.19 -7.82
C ASP A 27 -1.93 1.50 -7.60
N LYS A 28 -2.55 2.55 -7.03
CA LYS A 28 -1.85 3.81 -6.70
C LYS A 28 -0.79 3.64 -5.61
N ILE A 29 -1.03 2.76 -4.66
CA ILE A 29 -0.04 2.41 -3.63
C ILE A 29 1.12 1.66 -4.29
N ILE A 30 0.82 0.65 -5.10
CA ILE A 30 1.82 -0.16 -5.82
C ILE A 30 2.70 0.70 -6.72
N GLU A 31 2.13 1.64 -7.46
CA GLU A 31 2.87 2.62 -8.28
C GLU A 31 3.90 3.39 -7.44
N THR A 32 3.58 3.71 -6.19
CA THR A 32 4.49 4.39 -5.25
C THR A 32 5.68 3.50 -4.86
N PHE A 33 5.48 2.17 -4.86
CA PHE A 33 6.48 1.18 -4.48
C PHE A 33 7.32 0.65 -5.66
N PHE A 34 7.05 1.01 -6.91
CA PHE A 34 7.86 0.53 -8.04
C PHE A 34 9.36 0.81 -7.86
N SER A 35 9.72 2.02 -7.44
CA SER A 35 11.12 2.36 -7.14
C SER A 35 11.69 1.60 -5.93
N VAL A 36 10.83 1.24 -4.97
CA VAL A 36 11.20 0.43 -3.80
C VAL A 36 11.57 -0.99 -4.23
N PHE A 37 10.75 -1.61 -5.08
CA PHE A 37 11.02 -2.96 -5.59
C PHE A 37 12.30 -3.01 -6.42
N SER A 38 12.49 -2.07 -7.35
CA SER A 38 13.75 -1.94 -8.08
C SER A 38 14.95 -1.75 -7.15
N ARG A 39 14.85 -0.85 -6.17
CA ARG A 39 15.92 -0.59 -5.21
C ARG A 39 16.26 -1.83 -4.38
N LYS A 40 15.26 -2.50 -3.81
CA LYS A 40 15.44 -3.73 -3.02
C LYS A 40 16.23 -4.78 -3.81
N LYS A 41 15.87 -5.02 -5.08
CA LYS A 41 16.57 -5.99 -5.94
C LYS A 41 18.03 -5.60 -6.17
N ASN A 42 18.27 -4.34 -6.52
CA ASN A 42 19.58 -3.87 -6.97
C ASN A 42 20.57 -3.66 -5.82
N VAL A 43 20.09 -3.24 -4.65
CA VAL A 43 20.92 -2.94 -3.47
C VAL A 43 20.93 -4.11 -2.47
N LYS A 44 20.03 -5.08 -2.62
CA LYS A 44 19.85 -6.23 -1.70
C LYS A 44 19.51 -5.81 -0.26
N GLU A 45 18.67 -4.78 -0.15
CA GLU A 45 18.15 -4.24 1.11
C GLU A 45 16.89 -5.00 1.56
N THR A 46 16.48 -4.78 2.80
CA THR A 46 15.13 -5.11 3.26
C THR A 46 14.10 -4.19 2.62
N MET A 47 12.84 -4.60 2.58
CA MET A 47 11.73 -3.77 2.11
C MET A 47 11.60 -2.47 2.92
N GLN A 48 11.94 -2.51 4.21
CA GLN A 48 11.91 -1.35 5.09
C GLN A 48 12.95 -0.30 4.68
N GLU A 49 14.21 -0.72 4.50
CA GLU A 49 15.30 0.17 4.04
C GLU A 49 15.02 0.71 2.63
N ALA A 50 14.53 -0.15 1.72
CA ALA A 50 14.22 0.28 0.37
C ALA A 50 13.07 1.29 0.32
N ALA A 51 12.10 1.20 1.23
CA ALA A 51 10.94 2.10 1.31
C ALA A 51 11.32 3.54 1.71
N GLU A 52 12.48 3.75 2.34
CA GLU A 52 12.98 5.08 2.71
C GLU A 52 13.24 5.99 1.49
N ILE A 53 13.34 5.42 0.28
CA ILE A 53 13.44 6.21 -0.95
C ILE A 53 12.17 7.03 -1.26
N ILE A 54 11.02 6.63 -0.70
CA ILE A 54 9.75 7.31 -0.98
C ILE A 54 9.72 8.64 -0.23
N THR A 55 9.76 9.74 -0.98
CA THR A 55 9.74 11.09 -0.44
C THR A 55 8.36 11.48 0.11
N PRO A 56 8.29 12.45 1.05
CA PRO A 56 7.01 13.02 1.49
C PRO A 56 6.17 13.58 0.35
N THR A 57 6.81 14.09 -0.71
CA THR A 57 6.12 14.60 -1.90
C THR A 57 5.43 13.47 -2.68
N GLN A 58 6.08 12.32 -2.86
CA GLN A 58 5.47 11.15 -3.48
C GLN A 58 4.26 10.67 -2.66
N TRP A 59 4.40 10.58 -1.34
CA TRP A 59 3.28 10.27 -0.46
C TRP A 59 2.13 11.28 -0.57
N GLY A 60 2.44 12.57 -0.72
CA GLY A 60 1.46 13.61 -0.98
C GLY A 60 0.67 13.36 -2.28
N TYR A 61 1.35 13.03 -3.38
CA TYR A 61 0.69 12.70 -4.65
C TYR A 61 -0.19 11.46 -4.54
N THR A 62 0.30 10.41 -3.87
CA THR A 62 -0.46 9.18 -3.65
C THR A 62 -1.70 9.43 -2.80
N SER A 63 -1.56 10.21 -1.72
CA SER A 63 -2.68 10.60 -0.86
C SER A 63 -3.76 11.35 -1.64
N ILE A 64 -3.38 12.34 -2.46
CA ILE A 64 -4.32 13.09 -3.31
C ILE A 64 -5.01 12.16 -4.32
N ALA A 65 -4.25 11.27 -4.98
CA ALA A 65 -4.80 10.36 -5.97
C ALA A 65 -5.83 9.40 -5.35
N ILE A 66 -5.52 8.80 -4.20
CA ILE A 66 -6.45 7.94 -3.45
C ILE A 66 -7.67 8.74 -2.98
N GLY A 67 -7.48 9.95 -2.46
CA GLY A 67 -8.56 10.83 -2.00
C GLY A 67 -9.55 11.17 -3.12
N ASN A 68 -9.08 11.33 -4.36
CA ASN A 68 -9.90 11.57 -5.54
C ASN A 68 -10.70 10.34 -5.99
N LEU A 69 -10.31 9.13 -5.59
CA LEU A 69 -11.05 7.91 -5.88
C LEU A 69 -12.26 7.73 -4.95
N LEU A 70 -12.25 8.36 -3.78
CA LEU A 70 -13.31 8.28 -2.77
C LEU A 70 -14.59 9.03 -3.18
N PRO A 71 -15.76 8.62 -2.66
CA PRO A 71 -17.04 9.28 -2.96
C PRO A 71 -16.99 10.79 -2.69
N GLN A 72 -17.61 11.58 -3.58
CA GLN A 72 -17.70 13.04 -3.41
C GLN A 72 -18.53 13.45 -2.19
N SER A 73 -19.43 12.58 -1.72
CA SER A 73 -20.19 12.78 -0.49
C SER A 73 -19.33 12.71 0.78
N PHE A 74 -18.09 12.22 0.72
CA PHE A 74 -17.18 12.24 1.86
C PHE A 74 -16.58 13.63 2.03
N SER A 75 -16.60 14.14 3.27
CA SER A 75 -15.92 15.39 3.61
C SER A 75 -14.41 15.27 3.39
N LEU A 76 -13.74 16.41 3.16
CA LEU A 76 -12.29 16.47 2.96
C LEU A 76 -11.54 15.79 4.11
N ASN A 77 -11.92 16.07 5.36
CA ASN A 77 -11.35 15.45 6.56
C ASN A 77 -11.52 13.92 6.56
N LYS A 78 -12.67 13.40 6.09
CA LYS A 78 -12.90 11.96 6.00
C LYS A 78 -12.02 11.31 4.92
N LYS A 79 -11.86 11.99 3.77
CA LYS A 79 -10.96 11.53 2.70
C LYS A 79 -9.50 11.51 3.17
N GLN A 80 -9.06 12.57 3.84
CA GLN A 80 -7.71 12.68 4.40
C GLN A 80 -7.43 11.58 5.43
N LYS A 81 -8.32 11.37 6.41
CA LYS A 81 -8.14 10.29 7.40
C LYS A 81 -8.07 8.90 6.76
N PHE A 82 -8.88 8.67 5.73
CA PHE A 82 -8.82 7.42 4.97
C PHE A 82 -7.46 7.26 4.27
N THR A 83 -6.98 8.28 3.56
CA THR A 83 -5.72 8.20 2.83
C THR A 83 -4.52 8.05 3.76
N GLU A 84 -4.51 8.76 4.89
CA GLU A 84 -3.53 8.58 5.97
C GLU A 84 -3.55 7.15 6.49
N SER A 85 -4.73 6.58 6.77
CA SER A 85 -4.85 5.18 7.24
C SER A 85 -4.24 4.17 6.26
N VAL A 86 -4.47 4.37 4.96
CA VAL A 86 -3.95 3.50 3.89
C VAL A 86 -2.42 3.58 3.88
N ILE A 87 -1.89 4.80 3.95
CA ILE A 87 -0.45 5.07 3.91
C ILE A 87 0.22 4.50 5.16
N ASP A 88 -0.34 4.75 6.34
CA ASP A 88 0.16 4.24 7.62
C ASP A 88 0.20 2.70 7.63
N LEU A 89 -0.81 2.03 7.06
CA LEU A 89 -0.79 0.57 6.93
C LEU A 89 0.41 0.11 6.12
N VAL A 90 0.62 0.65 4.93
CA VAL A 90 1.66 0.17 4.01
C VAL A 90 3.07 0.62 4.41
N GLN A 91 3.17 1.60 5.30
CA GLN A 91 4.41 2.02 5.95
C GLN A 91 4.68 1.28 7.28
N SER A 92 3.71 0.55 7.81
CA SER A 92 3.87 -0.14 9.09
C SER A 92 4.95 -1.21 9.01
N GLU A 93 5.70 -1.38 10.11
CA GLU A 93 6.75 -2.40 10.21
C GLU A 93 6.20 -3.81 9.95
N GLU A 94 4.99 -4.10 10.46
CA GLU A 94 4.30 -5.38 10.24
C GLU A 94 4.07 -5.64 8.74
N PHE A 95 3.53 -4.65 8.02
CA PHE A 95 3.29 -4.77 6.58
C PHE A 95 4.59 -4.93 5.80
N LEU A 96 5.59 -4.08 6.05
CA LEU A 96 6.85 -4.09 5.32
C LEU A 96 7.64 -5.39 5.57
N LYS A 97 7.60 -5.94 6.78
CA LYS A 97 8.25 -7.21 7.12
C LYS A 97 7.60 -8.42 6.45
N GLU A 98 6.27 -8.44 6.41
CA GLU A 98 5.52 -9.49 5.71
C GLU A 98 5.76 -9.41 4.19
N LEU A 99 5.75 -8.19 3.64
CA LEU A 99 6.06 -7.97 2.23
C LEU A 99 7.51 -8.35 1.90
N ASP A 100 8.46 -8.05 2.78
CA ASP A 100 9.86 -8.48 2.63
C ASP A 100 9.97 -10.00 2.55
N THR A 101 9.29 -10.71 3.46
CA THR A 101 9.26 -12.18 3.50
C THR A 101 8.75 -12.76 2.19
N ARG A 102 7.60 -12.29 1.71
CA ARG A 102 6.99 -12.75 0.45
C ARG A 102 7.86 -12.45 -0.76
N THR A 103 8.45 -11.26 -0.82
CA THR A 103 9.27 -10.85 -1.97
C THR A 103 10.64 -11.52 -2.01
N ASN A 104 11.18 -11.97 -0.86
CA ASN A 104 12.40 -12.77 -0.81
C ASN A 104 12.22 -14.19 -1.40
N GLU A 105 10.99 -14.67 -1.54
CA GLU A 105 10.70 -15.97 -2.20
C GLU A 105 10.75 -15.89 -3.74
N ILE A 106 10.76 -14.67 -4.29
CA ILE A 106 10.78 -14.43 -5.74
C ILE A 106 12.16 -14.74 -6.31
N LYS A 107 12.24 -15.77 -7.17
CA LYS A 107 13.48 -16.21 -7.84
C LYS A 107 13.46 -15.82 -9.31
N THR A 108 13.80 -14.57 -9.60
CA THR A 108 13.98 -14.09 -10.98
C THR A 108 15.13 -13.09 -11.06
N ASP A 109 15.91 -13.17 -12.14
CA ASP A 109 16.97 -12.20 -12.43
C ASP A 109 16.46 -11.01 -13.25
N ASP A 110 15.32 -11.15 -13.94
CA ASP A 110 14.67 -10.06 -14.67
C ASP A 110 14.08 -9.03 -13.70
N GLU A 111 14.52 -7.78 -13.82
CA GLU A 111 14.06 -6.68 -12.96
C GLU A 111 12.58 -6.35 -13.18
N ASN A 112 12.12 -6.31 -14.43
CA ASN A 112 10.72 -5.99 -14.72
C ASN A 112 9.80 -7.08 -14.17
N LEU A 113 10.16 -8.35 -14.37
CA LEU A 113 9.41 -9.47 -13.81
C LEU A 113 9.45 -9.48 -12.28
N TYR A 114 10.59 -9.11 -11.67
CA TYR A 114 10.69 -8.97 -10.21
C TYR A 114 9.73 -7.90 -9.67
N VAL A 115 9.75 -6.71 -10.27
CA VAL A 115 8.88 -5.58 -9.89
C VAL A 115 7.41 -5.98 -10.06
N GLU A 116 7.05 -6.65 -11.14
CA GLU A 116 5.70 -7.13 -11.38
C GLU A 116 5.27 -8.14 -10.30
N GLN A 117 6.10 -9.14 -9.99
CA GLN A 117 5.79 -10.15 -8.98
C GLN A 117 5.70 -9.55 -7.57
N CYS A 118 6.58 -8.60 -7.22
CA CYS A 118 6.48 -7.86 -5.96
C CYS A 118 5.18 -7.05 -5.87
N SER A 119 4.76 -6.46 -6.99
CA SER A 119 3.50 -5.71 -7.09
C SER A 119 2.29 -6.63 -6.85
N GLN A 120 2.33 -7.86 -7.37
CA GLN A 120 1.28 -8.85 -7.10
C GLN A 120 1.25 -9.28 -5.63
N GLU A 121 2.41 -9.53 -5.02
CA GLU A 121 2.47 -9.87 -3.59
C GLU A 121 2.00 -8.73 -2.69
N MET A 122 2.37 -7.49 -3.01
CA MET A 122 1.87 -6.32 -2.31
C MET A 122 0.34 -6.19 -2.46
N LYS A 123 -0.19 -6.38 -3.67
CA LYS A 123 -1.64 -6.36 -3.92
C LYS A 123 -2.37 -7.38 -3.05
N LYS A 124 -1.89 -8.62 -3.03
CA LYS A 124 -2.45 -9.70 -2.19
C LYS A 124 -2.40 -9.31 -0.72
N LEU A 125 -1.25 -8.86 -0.22
CA LEU A 125 -1.07 -8.49 1.19
C LEU A 125 -2.01 -7.35 1.62
N ILE A 126 -2.13 -6.30 0.80
CA ILE A 126 -3.07 -5.20 1.08
C ILE A 126 -4.50 -5.74 1.16
N PHE A 127 -4.91 -6.59 0.21
CA PHE A 127 -6.25 -7.17 0.27
C PHE A 127 -6.43 -8.12 1.45
N GLU A 128 -5.44 -8.93 1.83
CA GLU A 128 -5.53 -9.78 3.02
C GLU A 128 -5.73 -8.92 4.28
N MET A 129 -4.92 -7.88 4.46
CA MET A 129 -5.03 -6.98 5.61
C MET A 129 -6.29 -6.09 5.59
N LEU A 130 -6.87 -5.79 4.41
CA LEU A 130 -8.04 -4.91 4.25
C LEU A 130 -9.37 -5.62 3.96
N LYS A 131 -9.35 -6.88 3.53
CA LYS A 131 -10.55 -7.68 3.26
C LYS A 131 -10.74 -8.81 4.27
N ASP A 132 -9.71 -9.33 4.91
CA ASP A 132 -9.83 -10.51 5.77
C ASP A 132 -9.04 -10.41 7.08
N LYS A 133 -9.77 -10.09 8.17
CA LYS A 133 -9.73 -10.92 9.38
C LYS A 133 -11.16 -11.41 9.60
N LYS A 134 -11.45 -12.64 9.17
CA LYS A 134 -12.59 -13.40 9.67
C LYS A 134 -12.37 -13.76 11.13
#